data_AF-A0AA38Y3P5-F1
#
_entry.id   AF-A0AA38Y3P5-F1
#
_cell.length_a   1.000
_cell.length_b   1.000
_cell.length_c   1.000
_cell.angle_alpha   90.00
_cell.angle_beta   90.00
_cell.angle_gamma   90.00
#
_symmetry.space_group_name_H-M   'P 1'
#
loop_
_entity.id
_entity.type
_entity.pdbx_description
1 polymer ?
#
loop_
_entity_poly.entity_id
_entity_poly.type
_entity_poly.pdbx_seq_one_letter_code
_entity_poly.pdbx_strand_id
1 'polypeptide(L)'
;MCRYWRLFRGGYLKDLSYLIDNGIKVALVYGDRDYACNWIGGEAVSLAVNYSHASDFAAAGYANISVNSSYVGGMVRQFGNFSFSRVFQAGHEVPAYQPETAYEIFRRALFNLDIATGQEDTAKNDSFATIGLPDTWSIKDTPHETKEHICYTLASSSSCTDEQLQSIIDGSALISKYILVDNYTLGQFPGLATAGNESGNGSGSGNGNGGNESGNDDNDSSATIVAMSSGMWFLIAVTVMATTGV
;
A
#
# COMPACT_ATOMS: atom_id res chain seq x y z
N MET A 1 8.81 -4.67 -5.63
CA MET A 1 8.90 -6.05 -6.14
C MET A 1 7.53 -6.69 -6.34
N CYS A 2 6.42 -5.95 -6.23
CA CYS A 2 5.12 -6.45 -6.68
C CYS A 2 4.60 -5.53 -7.75
N ARG A 3 4.12 -6.18 -8.82
CA ARG A 3 3.36 -5.66 -9.95
C ARG A 3 3.44 -4.13 -10.02
N TYR A 4 4.40 -3.53 -10.72
CA TYR A 4 4.04 -3.06 -12.07
C TYR A 4 5.19 -2.67 -13.02
N TRP A 5 6.49 -2.87 -12.72
CA TRP A 5 7.53 -2.30 -13.61
C TRP A 5 8.81 -3.12 -13.91
N ARG A 6 9.02 -4.30 -13.32
CA ARG A 6 10.21 -5.14 -13.64
C ARG A 6 9.90 -6.63 -13.67
N LEU A 7 9.05 -7.07 -14.60
CA LEU A 7 8.83 -8.49 -14.87
C LEU A 7 9.96 -9.15 -15.71
N PHE A 8 10.87 -8.36 -16.30
CA PHE A 8 11.85 -8.85 -17.28
C PHE A 8 13.28 -9.04 -16.76
N ARG A 9 13.55 -8.76 -15.48
CA ARG A 9 14.85 -9.02 -14.86
C ARG A 9 14.64 -9.93 -13.67
N GLY A 10 14.58 -11.24 -13.92
CA GLY A 10 14.71 -12.24 -12.86
C GLY A 10 16.07 -12.11 -12.16
N GLY A 11 16.29 -12.87 -11.09
CA GLY A 11 17.58 -12.89 -10.38
C GLY A 11 17.52 -12.37 -8.94
N TYR A 12 16.41 -11.76 -8.50
CA TYR A 12 16.28 -11.24 -7.13
C TYR A 12 16.61 -12.26 -6.03
N LEU A 13 16.24 -13.54 -6.18
CA LEU A 13 16.62 -14.57 -5.20
C LEU A 13 18.14 -14.78 -5.12
N LYS A 14 18.85 -14.71 -6.27
CA LYS A 14 20.31 -14.82 -6.34
C LYS A 14 20.98 -13.57 -5.75
N ASP A 15 20.41 -12.39 -5.99
CA ASP A 15 20.90 -11.14 -5.41
C ASP A 15 20.74 -11.15 -3.88
N LEU A 16 19.60 -11.63 -3.36
CA LEU A 16 19.40 -11.80 -1.92
C LEU A 16 20.40 -12.80 -1.33
N SER A 17 20.58 -13.96 -1.96
CA SER A 17 21.59 -14.95 -1.55
C SER A 17 22.98 -14.33 -1.51
N TYR A 18 23.38 -13.63 -2.58
CA TYR A 18 24.67 -12.96 -2.65
C TYR A 18 24.88 -11.96 -1.51
N LEU A 19 23.88 -11.13 -1.21
CA LEU A 19 23.98 -10.16 -0.10
C LEU A 19 24.16 -10.86 1.24
N ILE A 20 23.33 -11.87 1.54
CA ILE A 20 23.35 -12.57 2.83
C ILE A 20 24.68 -13.33 3.02
N ASP A 21 25.14 -14.05 1.99
CA ASP A 21 26.41 -14.79 2.03
C ASP A 21 27.63 -13.87 2.15
N ASN A 22 27.52 -12.59 1.76
CA ASN A 22 28.55 -11.58 1.98
C ASN A 22 28.38 -10.82 3.31
N GLY A 23 27.56 -11.35 4.24
CA GLY A 23 27.36 -10.77 5.56
C GLY A 23 26.51 -9.51 5.58
N ILE A 24 25.86 -9.15 4.47
CA ILE A 24 24.92 -8.02 4.43
C ILE A 24 23.60 -8.45 5.06
N LYS A 25 23.14 -7.66 6.01
CA LYS A 25 21.86 -7.91 6.69
C LYS A 25 20.68 -7.61 5.77
N VAL A 26 19.73 -8.54 5.74
CA VAL A 26 18.51 -8.44 4.96
C VAL A 26 17.31 -8.68 5.87
N ALA A 27 16.44 -7.68 5.99
CA ALA A 27 15.17 -7.78 6.69
C ALA A 27 14.01 -7.60 5.71
N LEU A 28 13.22 -8.66 5.53
CA LEU A 28 12.00 -8.65 4.74
C LEU A 28 10.83 -8.27 5.66
N VAL A 29 10.13 -7.17 5.37
CA VAL A 29 9.06 -6.64 6.22
C VAL A 29 7.79 -6.51 5.39
N TYR A 30 6.74 -7.23 5.80
CA TYR A 30 5.47 -7.29 5.09
C TYR A 30 4.31 -7.00 6.03
N GLY A 31 3.41 -6.11 5.63
CA GLY A 31 2.13 -5.93 6.31
C GLY A 31 1.17 -7.05 5.96
N ASP A 32 0.45 -7.57 6.95
CA ASP A 32 -0.43 -8.73 6.75
C ASP A 32 -1.78 -8.43 6.09
N ARG A 33 -2.07 -7.14 5.82
CA ARG A 33 -3.24 -6.65 5.10
C ARG A 33 -2.93 -6.11 3.70
N ASP A 34 -1.69 -6.25 3.23
CA ASP A 34 -1.34 -5.91 1.86
C ASP A 34 -1.77 -7.00 0.89
N TYR A 35 -2.63 -6.67 -0.07
CA TYR A 35 -3.01 -7.58 -1.14
C TYR A 35 -2.01 -7.57 -2.31
N ALA A 36 -1.46 -6.39 -2.64
CA ALA A 36 -0.59 -6.19 -3.80
C ALA A 36 0.78 -6.85 -3.58
N CYS A 37 1.38 -6.66 -2.41
CA CYS A 37 2.57 -7.35 -1.92
C CYS A 37 2.26 -8.15 -0.66
N ASN A 38 1.45 -9.20 -0.78
CA ASN A 38 1.07 -9.99 0.40
C ASN A 38 2.26 -10.71 1.05
N TRP A 39 2.16 -10.83 2.38
CA TRP A 39 3.13 -11.52 3.22
C TRP A 39 3.29 -13.00 2.87
N ILE A 40 2.27 -13.66 2.30
CA ILE A 40 2.33 -15.07 1.88
C ILE A 40 3.38 -15.24 0.77
N GLY A 41 3.36 -14.36 -0.23
CA GLY A 41 4.39 -14.32 -1.27
C GLY A 41 5.76 -13.92 -0.71
N GLY A 42 5.80 -12.99 0.24
CA GLY A 42 7.02 -12.60 0.95
C GLY A 42 7.66 -13.77 1.72
N GLU A 43 6.85 -14.59 2.40
CA GLU A 43 7.28 -15.79 3.11
C GLU A 43 7.78 -16.86 2.13
N ALA A 44 7.06 -17.10 1.04
CA ALA A 44 7.50 -18.02 0.01
C ALA A 44 8.85 -17.58 -0.60
N VAL A 45 9.06 -16.27 -0.80
CA VAL A 45 10.35 -15.71 -1.24
C VAL A 45 11.43 -15.95 -0.19
N SER A 46 11.15 -15.70 1.10
CA SER A 46 12.16 -15.85 2.15
C SER A 46 12.65 -17.29 2.27
N LEU A 47 11.75 -18.27 2.16
CA LEU A 47 12.07 -19.69 2.17
C LEU A 47 12.75 -20.18 0.88
N ALA A 48 12.59 -19.47 -0.24
CA ALA A 48 13.18 -19.83 -1.52
C ALA A 48 14.58 -19.24 -1.77
N VAL A 49 15.06 -18.32 -0.91
CA VAL A 49 16.44 -17.80 -1.02
C VAL A 49 17.41 -18.92 -0.71
N ASN A 50 18.21 -19.32 -1.70
CA ASN A 50 19.21 -20.38 -1.54
C ASN A 50 20.57 -19.78 -1.18
N TYR A 51 20.89 -19.72 0.11
CA TYR A 51 22.13 -19.19 0.67
C TYR A 51 22.73 -20.18 1.70
N SER A 52 23.90 -19.89 2.24
CA SER A 52 24.69 -20.83 3.07
C SER A 52 23.93 -21.39 4.29
N HIS A 53 23.00 -20.63 4.86
CA HIS A 53 22.18 -21.03 6.02
C HIS A 53 20.69 -21.16 5.70
N ALA A 54 20.33 -21.45 4.45
CA ALA A 54 18.94 -21.58 4.03
C ALA A 54 18.18 -22.68 4.82
N SER A 55 18.84 -23.81 5.12
CA SER A 55 18.26 -24.87 5.94
C SER A 55 18.00 -24.43 7.37
N ASP A 56 18.93 -23.66 7.94
CA ASP A 56 18.84 -23.21 9.33
C ASP A 56 17.72 -22.17 9.50
N PHE A 57 17.58 -21.26 8.53
CA PHE A 57 16.45 -20.33 8.46
C PHE A 57 15.11 -21.03 8.24
N ALA A 58 15.07 -22.06 7.39
CA ALA A 58 13.87 -22.85 7.19
C ALA A 58 13.46 -23.61 8.47
N ALA A 59 14.43 -24.01 9.30
CA ALA A 59 14.21 -24.66 10.58
C ALA A 59 13.86 -23.69 11.73
N ALA A 60 14.24 -22.42 11.63
CA ALA A 60 13.91 -21.40 12.63
C ALA A 60 12.38 -21.21 12.77
N GLY A 61 11.93 -21.03 14.00
CA GLY A 61 10.53 -20.80 14.33
C GLY A 61 10.14 -19.32 14.25
N TYR A 62 8.84 -19.04 14.20
CA TYR A 62 8.27 -17.71 14.30
C TYR A 62 8.14 -17.27 15.75
N ALA A 63 8.82 -16.18 16.10
CA ALA A 63 8.75 -15.52 17.40
C ALA A 63 7.95 -14.20 17.31
N ASN A 64 7.42 -13.76 18.45
CA ASN A 64 6.73 -12.47 18.55
C ASN A 64 7.71 -11.32 18.34
N ILE A 65 7.30 -10.30 17.58
CA ILE A 65 7.96 -9.00 17.56
C ILE A 65 7.43 -8.19 18.74
N SER A 66 8.16 -8.25 19.84
CA SER A 66 7.88 -7.51 21.07
C SER A 66 8.43 -6.10 20.93
N VAL A 67 7.54 -5.14 20.68
CA VAL A 67 7.87 -3.72 20.52
C VAL A 67 7.95 -3.04 21.89
N ASN A 68 6.95 -3.30 22.73
CA ASN A 68 6.85 -2.82 24.11
C ASN A 68 6.09 -3.86 24.96
N SER A 69 5.71 -3.49 26.19
CA SER A 69 4.97 -4.37 27.11
C SER A 69 3.46 -4.49 26.81
N SER A 70 2.94 -3.69 25.88
CA SER A 70 1.51 -3.48 25.68
C SER A 70 0.93 -4.27 24.51
N TYR A 71 1.74 -4.58 23.47
CA TYR A 71 1.27 -5.37 22.32
C TYR A 71 2.40 -6.09 21.58
N VAL A 72 1.99 -7.06 20.75
CA VAL A 72 2.86 -7.77 19.79
C VAL A 72 2.64 -7.16 18.40
N GLY A 73 3.70 -6.62 17.81
CA GLY A 73 3.63 -5.92 16.52
C GLY A 73 3.57 -6.84 15.30
N GLY A 74 3.90 -8.13 15.49
CA GLY A 74 3.95 -9.10 14.40
C GLY A 74 4.65 -10.39 14.79
N MET A 75 4.94 -11.21 13.79
CA MET A 75 5.79 -12.41 13.91
C MET A 75 7.03 -12.25 13.07
N VAL A 76 8.15 -12.75 13.57
CA VAL A 76 9.41 -12.81 12.84
C VAL A 76 10.01 -14.21 12.87
N ARG A 77 10.49 -14.65 11.72
CA ARG A 77 11.44 -15.75 11.58
C ARG A 77 12.80 -15.15 11.24
N GLN A 78 13.82 -15.51 11.99
CA GLN A 78 15.16 -14.97 11.78
C GLN A 78 16.23 -16.04 12.04
N PHE A 79 17.24 -16.05 11.18
CA PHE A 79 18.50 -16.74 11.40
C PHE A 79 19.65 -15.79 11.05
N GLY A 80 20.49 -15.47 12.04
CA GLY A 80 21.59 -14.51 11.92
C GLY A 80 21.16 -13.19 11.28
N ASN A 81 21.72 -12.91 10.11
CA ASN A 81 21.54 -11.68 9.33
C ASN A 81 20.32 -11.69 8.39
N PHE A 82 19.54 -12.77 8.33
CA PHE A 82 18.36 -12.85 7.49
C PHE A 82 17.08 -13.00 8.32
N SER A 83 16.10 -12.13 8.06
CA SER A 83 14.81 -12.13 8.77
C SER A 83 13.63 -11.89 7.83
N PHE A 84 12.50 -12.51 8.16
CA PHE A 84 11.20 -12.28 7.56
C PHE A 84 10.18 -11.92 8.64
N SER A 85 9.57 -10.75 8.51
CA SER A 85 8.60 -10.18 9.45
C SER A 85 7.23 -10.04 8.79
N ARG A 86 6.23 -10.65 9.41
CA ARG A 86 4.81 -10.39 9.18
C ARG A 86 4.32 -9.40 10.24
N VAL A 87 4.10 -8.16 9.84
CA VAL A 87 3.63 -7.07 10.72
C VAL A 87 2.10 -7.06 10.72
N PHE A 88 1.51 -7.11 11.91
CA PHE A 88 0.07 -7.21 12.08
C PHE A 88 -0.63 -5.88 11.81
N GLN A 89 -1.86 -5.96 11.30
CA GLN A 89 -2.73 -4.80 11.09
C GLN A 89 -2.10 -3.73 10.19
N ALA A 90 -1.26 -4.13 9.23
CA ALA A 90 -0.53 -3.22 8.35
C ALA A 90 -0.74 -3.54 6.86
N GLY A 91 -0.96 -2.51 6.06
CA GLY A 91 -1.03 -2.60 4.59
C GLY A 91 0.33 -2.43 3.91
N HIS A 92 0.30 -1.95 2.66
CA HIS A 92 1.49 -1.77 1.81
C HIS A 92 2.55 -0.86 2.46
N GLU A 93 2.10 0.26 3.02
CA GLU A 93 2.94 1.23 3.70
C GLU A 93 3.02 0.90 5.20
N VAL A 94 3.72 -0.19 5.55
CA VAL A 94 3.80 -0.69 6.94
C VAL A 94 4.01 0.41 7.99
N PRO A 95 4.96 1.37 7.83
CA PRO A 95 5.18 2.42 8.82
C PRO A 95 3.99 3.38 9.01
N ALA A 96 3.10 3.53 8.02
CA ALA A 96 1.92 4.37 8.15
C ALA A 96 0.86 3.74 9.08
N TYR A 97 0.75 2.40 9.07
CA TYR A 97 -0.20 1.66 9.90
C TYR A 97 0.37 1.28 11.27
N GLN A 98 1.66 0.92 11.32
CA GLN A 98 2.34 0.42 12.51
C GLN A 98 3.68 1.15 12.71
N PRO A 99 3.67 2.46 13.03
CA PRO A 99 4.87 3.29 13.05
C PRO A 99 5.90 2.83 14.09
N GLU A 100 5.46 2.48 15.30
CA GLU A 100 6.35 2.05 16.38
C GLU A 100 6.98 0.68 16.08
N THR A 101 6.18 -0.29 15.63
CA THR A 101 6.68 -1.60 15.19
C THR A 101 7.69 -1.47 14.05
N ALA A 102 7.37 -0.67 13.03
CA ALA A 102 8.26 -0.46 11.89
C ALA A 102 9.59 0.21 12.31
N TYR A 103 9.51 1.19 13.21
CA TYR A 103 10.68 1.84 13.77
C TYR A 103 11.58 0.86 14.53
N GLU A 104 11.01 0.02 15.38
CA GLU A 104 11.77 -0.95 16.15
C GLU A 104 12.45 -2.00 15.24
N ILE A 105 11.75 -2.52 14.23
CA ILE A 105 12.34 -3.43 13.24
C ILE A 105 13.51 -2.75 12.53
N PHE A 106 13.33 -1.52 12.06
CA PHE A 106 14.37 -0.76 11.36
C PHE A 106 15.59 -0.52 12.26
N ARG A 107 15.37 -0.06 13.50
CA ARG A 107 16.42 0.20 14.49
C ARG A 107 17.20 -1.09 14.81
N ARG A 108 16.50 -2.20 15.06
CA ARG A 108 17.13 -3.50 15.40
C ARG A 108 17.96 -4.04 14.23
N ALA A 109 17.42 -3.97 13.01
CA ALA A 109 18.17 -4.32 11.81
C ALA A 109 19.45 -3.48 11.67
N LEU A 110 19.35 -2.16 11.84
CA LEU A 110 20.49 -1.25 11.69
C LEU A 110 21.59 -1.47 12.73
N PHE A 111 21.24 -1.81 13.97
CA PHE A 111 22.17 -1.91 15.11
C PHE A 111 22.52 -3.34 15.52
N ASN A 112 22.41 -4.30 14.61
CA ASN A 112 22.80 -5.69 14.86
C ASN A 112 22.03 -6.41 15.98
N LEU A 113 20.77 -6.03 16.22
CA LEU A 113 19.94 -6.69 17.20
C LEU A 113 19.00 -7.71 16.55
N ASP A 114 18.53 -8.70 17.31
CA ASP A 114 17.44 -9.57 16.88
C ASP A 114 16.16 -8.76 16.70
N ILE A 115 15.36 -9.13 15.69
CA ILE A 115 14.14 -8.41 15.37
C ILE A 115 13.03 -8.71 16.39
N ALA A 116 13.03 -9.89 17.01
CA ALA A 116 11.98 -10.33 17.92
C ALA A 116 11.91 -9.48 19.19
N THR A 117 13.06 -9.23 19.84
CA THR A 117 13.15 -8.62 21.16
C THR A 117 14.10 -7.43 21.22
N GLY A 118 15.12 -7.40 20.34
CA GLY A 118 16.15 -6.37 20.35
C GLY A 118 17.19 -6.54 21.46
N GLN A 119 17.36 -7.76 22.00
CA GLN A 119 18.25 -8.07 23.13
C GLN A 119 19.52 -8.83 22.71
N GLU A 120 19.43 -9.61 21.64
CA GLU A 120 20.52 -10.46 21.15
C GLU A 120 21.33 -9.74 20.07
N ASP A 121 22.66 -9.69 20.24
CA ASP A 121 23.58 -9.11 19.28
C ASP A 121 23.94 -10.11 18.18
N THR A 122 23.24 -10.02 17.06
CA THR A 122 23.42 -10.86 15.86
C THR A 122 24.78 -10.71 15.18
N ALA A 123 25.55 -9.65 15.46
CA ALA A 123 26.92 -9.54 14.96
C ALA A 123 27.91 -10.35 15.80
N LYS A 124 27.58 -10.63 17.07
CA LYS A 124 28.37 -11.51 17.95
C LYS A 124 27.92 -12.96 17.87
N ASN A 125 26.64 -13.20 17.56
CA ASN A 125 26.04 -14.51 17.42
C ASN A 125 25.45 -14.67 16.02
N ASP A 126 26.29 -15.09 15.07
CA ASP A 126 25.90 -15.34 13.67
C ASP A 126 24.92 -16.50 13.51
N SER A 127 24.86 -17.39 14.50
CA SER A 127 24.03 -18.58 14.56
C SER A 127 22.74 -18.36 15.37
N PHE A 128 22.41 -17.11 15.70
CA PHE A 128 21.15 -16.77 16.36
C PHE A 128 19.97 -17.25 15.52
N ALA A 129 19.03 -17.95 16.14
CA ALA A 129 17.81 -18.42 15.49
C ALA A 129 16.61 -18.14 16.37
N THR A 130 15.52 -17.64 15.78
CA THR A 130 14.26 -17.49 16.50
C THR A 130 13.64 -18.85 16.80
N ILE A 131 13.01 -18.96 17.97
CA ILE A 131 12.31 -20.16 18.44
C ILE A 131 10.83 -19.78 18.64
N GLY A 132 9.93 -20.63 18.14
CA GLY A 132 8.50 -20.41 18.29
C GLY A 132 7.67 -21.27 17.35
N LEU A 133 6.60 -20.70 16.78
CA LEU A 133 5.65 -21.43 15.95
C LEU A 133 6.27 -21.89 14.63
N PRO A 134 5.88 -23.05 14.06
CA PRO A 134 6.38 -23.47 12.76
C PRO A 134 5.88 -22.58 11.61
N ASP A 135 4.69 -21.99 11.77
CA ASP A 135 4.03 -21.11 10.81
C ASP A 135 3.14 -20.07 11.53
N THR A 136 2.57 -19.13 10.77
CA THR A 136 1.72 -18.06 11.31
C THR A 136 0.27 -18.11 10.83
N TRP A 137 -0.16 -19.19 10.16
CA TRP A 137 -1.50 -19.29 9.55
C TRP A 137 -2.64 -19.39 10.56
N SER A 138 -2.32 -19.85 11.76
CA SER A 138 -3.26 -19.85 12.89
C SER A 138 -3.60 -18.44 13.37
N ILE A 139 -2.76 -17.45 13.09
CA ILE A 139 -2.95 -16.05 13.47
C ILE A 139 -3.78 -15.35 12.41
N LYS A 140 -5.04 -15.08 12.75
CA LYS A 140 -6.03 -14.49 11.85
C LYS A 140 -6.43 -13.10 12.35
N ASP A 141 -6.56 -12.20 11.39
CA ASP A 141 -7.14 -10.89 11.61
C ASP A 141 -8.66 -10.96 11.62
N THR A 142 -9.28 -10.11 12.44
CA THR A 142 -10.69 -9.77 12.26
C THR A 142 -10.81 -8.88 11.02
N PRO A 143 -11.60 -9.26 10.01
CA PRO A 143 -11.86 -8.41 8.86
C PRO A 143 -12.32 -7.03 9.33
N HIS A 144 -11.70 -5.97 8.80
CA HIS A 144 -12.19 -4.63 9.07
C HIS A 144 -13.57 -4.48 8.43
N GLU A 145 -14.49 -3.83 9.13
CA GLU A 145 -15.81 -3.49 8.57
C GLU A 145 -15.61 -2.59 7.36
N THR A 146 -15.94 -3.08 6.17
CA THR A 146 -15.82 -2.29 4.95
C THR A 146 -16.92 -1.24 4.97
N LYS A 147 -16.57 0.03 5.19
CA LYS A 147 -17.49 1.14 4.98
C LYS A 147 -17.75 1.30 3.48
N GLU A 148 -18.89 1.90 3.15
CA GLU A 148 -19.30 2.16 1.76
C GLU A 148 -18.24 2.97 1.00
N HIS A 149 -18.00 2.63 -0.27
CA HIS A 149 -16.98 3.27 -1.07
C HIS A 149 -17.40 4.70 -1.43
N ILE A 150 -16.47 5.66 -1.35
CA ILE A 150 -16.72 7.04 -1.75
C ILE A 150 -16.56 7.12 -3.27
N CYS A 151 -17.61 7.59 -3.95
CA CYS A 151 -17.59 7.82 -5.39
C CYS A 151 -16.70 9.02 -5.72
N TYR A 152 -15.53 8.73 -6.30
CA TYR A 152 -14.55 9.72 -6.74
C TYR A 152 -14.63 9.88 -8.25
N THR A 153 -15.03 11.05 -8.72
CA THR A 153 -15.44 11.24 -10.12
C THR A 153 -14.29 11.07 -11.12
N LEU A 154 -13.04 11.30 -10.70
CA LEU A 154 -11.86 11.03 -11.54
C LEU A 154 -11.52 9.54 -11.66
N ALA A 155 -12.09 8.70 -10.81
CA ALA A 155 -11.98 7.23 -10.84
C ALA A 155 -13.38 6.59 -10.81
N SER A 156 -14.34 7.19 -11.51
CA SER A 156 -15.76 6.83 -11.42
C SER A 156 -16.03 5.36 -11.74
N SER A 157 -15.34 4.82 -12.74
CA SER A 157 -15.43 3.41 -13.13
C SER A 157 -15.02 2.37 -12.06
N SER A 158 -14.29 2.79 -11.03
CA SER A 158 -13.79 1.89 -9.98
C SER A 158 -14.24 2.27 -8.56
N SER A 159 -14.89 3.42 -8.39
CA SER A 159 -15.24 3.95 -7.07
C SER A 159 -16.72 4.29 -6.88
N CYS A 160 -17.50 4.36 -7.96
CA CYS A 160 -18.93 4.67 -7.93
C CYS A 160 -19.78 3.44 -8.20
N THR A 161 -20.99 3.38 -7.63
CA THR A 161 -22.01 2.41 -8.04
C THR A 161 -22.61 2.77 -9.39
N ASP A 162 -23.32 1.83 -10.01
CA ASP A 162 -24.00 2.07 -11.30
C ASP A 162 -25.01 3.23 -11.19
N GLU A 163 -25.72 3.36 -10.07
CA GLU A 163 -26.67 4.45 -9.82
C GLU A 163 -25.97 5.80 -9.67
N GLN A 164 -24.87 5.84 -8.92
CA GLN A 164 -24.04 7.04 -8.77
C GLN A 164 -23.47 7.45 -10.12
N LEU A 165 -22.98 6.50 -10.92
CA LEU A 165 -22.46 6.75 -12.25
C LEU A 165 -23.55 7.29 -13.19
N GLN A 166 -24.76 6.73 -13.14
CA GLN A 166 -25.88 7.22 -13.92
C GLN A 166 -26.26 8.66 -13.52
N SER A 167 -26.27 8.97 -12.22
CA SER A 167 -26.55 10.34 -11.75
C SER A 167 -25.51 11.37 -12.24
N ILE A 168 -24.25 10.94 -12.41
CA ILE A 168 -23.17 11.76 -13.00
C ILE A 168 -23.42 11.96 -14.49
N ILE A 169 -23.76 10.89 -15.23
CA ILE A 169 -24.04 10.93 -16.68
C ILE A 169 -25.25 11.83 -16.97
N ASP A 170 -26.29 11.72 -16.15
CA ASP A 170 -27.55 12.47 -16.30
C ASP A 170 -27.42 13.93 -15.81
N GLY A 171 -26.27 14.32 -15.25
CA GLY A 171 -25.99 15.67 -14.76
C GLY A 171 -26.76 16.05 -13.48
N SER A 172 -27.34 15.07 -12.80
CA SER A 172 -28.13 15.28 -11.57
C SER A 172 -27.31 15.16 -10.28
N ALA A 173 -26.12 14.56 -10.36
CA ALA A 173 -25.21 14.43 -9.23
C ALA A 173 -24.64 15.78 -8.79
N LEU A 174 -24.70 16.07 -7.48
CA LEU A 174 -23.92 17.15 -6.89
C LEU A 174 -22.48 16.65 -6.70
N ILE A 175 -21.51 17.35 -7.29
CA ILE A 175 -20.09 17.00 -7.19
C ILE A 175 -19.35 18.14 -6.52
N SER A 176 -18.59 17.83 -5.47
CA SER A 176 -17.78 18.80 -4.73
C SER A 176 -16.39 18.22 -4.51
N LYS A 177 -15.34 18.95 -4.92
CA LYS A 177 -13.94 18.49 -4.83
C LYS A 177 -13.73 17.08 -5.41
N TYR A 178 -14.31 16.82 -6.58
CA TYR A 178 -14.28 15.52 -7.28
C TYR A 178 -14.95 14.35 -6.53
N ILE A 179 -15.77 14.61 -5.50
CA ILE A 179 -16.52 13.61 -4.75
C ILE A 179 -18.02 13.83 -5.01
N LEU A 180 -18.76 12.75 -5.29
CA LEU A 180 -20.21 12.80 -5.36
C LEU A 180 -20.78 13.05 -3.96
N VAL A 181 -21.62 14.07 -3.82
CA VAL A 181 -22.23 14.48 -2.55
C VAL A 181 -23.56 13.77 -2.35
N ASP A 182 -23.60 12.90 -1.36
CA ASP A 182 -24.76 12.15 -0.89
C ASP A 182 -24.80 12.14 0.66
N ASN A 183 -25.82 11.51 1.24
CA ASN A 183 -25.95 11.46 2.71
C ASN A 183 -24.74 10.78 3.38
N TYR A 184 -24.15 9.78 2.72
CA TYR A 184 -23.02 9.04 3.26
C TYR A 184 -21.74 9.91 3.30
N THR A 185 -21.40 10.55 2.18
CA THR A 185 -20.23 11.43 2.05
C THR A 185 -20.38 12.70 2.88
N LEU A 186 -21.58 13.25 3.03
CA LEU A 186 -21.85 14.35 3.97
C LEU A 186 -21.63 13.94 5.43
N GLY A 187 -21.97 12.70 5.77
CA GLY A 187 -21.69 12.13 7.10
C GLY A 187 -20.20 11.96 7.37
N GLN A 188 -19.38 11.66 6.35
CA GLN A 188 -17.92 11.55 6.49
C GLN A 188 -17.22 12.92 6.42
N PHE A 189 -17.72 13.82 5.58
CA PHE A 189 -17.10 15.13 5.31
C PHE A 189 -18.16 16.25 5.32
N PRO A 190 -18.51 16.79 6.50
CA PRO A 190 -19.55 17.82 6.62
C PRO A 190 -19.28 19.09 5.81
N GLY A 191 -18.02 19.40 5.50
CA GLY A 191 -17.61 20.54 4.68
C GLY A 191 -17.75 20.35 3.15
N LEU A 192 -18.25 19.21 2.67
CA LEU A 192 -18.46 19.00 1.23
C LEU A 192 -19.62 19.83 0.68
N ALA A 193 -20.68 20.04 1.48
CA ALA A 193 -21.86 20.82 1.09
C ALA A 193 -21.55 22.30 0.85
N THR A 194 -20.58 22.87 1.57
CA THR A 194 -20.27 24.30 1.50
C THR A 194 -19.43 24.69 0.29
N ALA A 195 -18.75 23.73 -0.35
CA ALA A 195 -17.91 23.98 -1.53
C ALA A 195 -18.67 23.84 -2.86
N GLY A 196 -19.89 23.29 -2.85
CA GLY A 196 -20.73 23.16 -4.06
C GLY A 196 -21.49 24.43 -4.44
N ASN A 197 -21.37 25.52 -3.66
CA ASN A 197 -22.21 26.71 -3.79
C ASN A 197 -21.49 27.94 -4.39
N GLU A 198 -20.25 27.79 -4.87
CA GLU A 198 -19.49 28.89 -5.49
C GLU A 198 -19.59 28.94 -7.02
N SER A 199 -20.42 28.09 -7.63
CA SER A 199 -20.65 28.06 -9.08
C SER A 199 -22.07 28.52 -9.42
N GLY A 200 -22.35 29.82 -9.31
CA GLY A 200 -23.60 30.36 -9.83
C GLY A 200 -23.99 31.77 -9.36
N ASN A 201 -23.86 32.72 -10.28
CA ASN A 201 -24.59 34.00 -10.37
C ASN A 201 -24.00 35.22 -9.64
N GLY A 202 -23.35 36.09 -10.42
CA GLY A 202 -23.02 37.45 -10.00
C GLY A 202 -24.23 38.37 -10.07
N SER A 203 -24.51 39.09 -8.97
CA SER A 203 -25.10 40.43 -8.94
C SER A 203 -25.08 41.02 -7.53
N GLY A 204 -24.30 42.10 -7.34
CA GLY A 204 -24.72 43.22 -6.49
C GLY A 204 -24.31 43.29 -5.01
N SER A 205 -23.22 44.03 -4.78
CA SER A 205 -23.11 45.16 -3.84
C SER A 205 -22.92 44.94 -2.32
N GLY A 206 -21.69 45.23 -1.85
CA GLY A 206 -21.32 45.86 -0.56
C GLY A 206 -21.44 44.98 0.70
N ASN A 207 -20.51 44.93 1.65
CA ASN A 207 -19.52 45.90 2.13
C ASN A 207 -18.47 45.12 2.95
N GLY A 208 -17.19 45.51 2.89
CA GLY A 208 -16.07 44.71 3.40
C GLY A 208 -15.92 44.69 4.93
N ASN A 209 -15.13 43.71 5.41
CA ASN A 209 -13.95 43.99 6.24
C ASN A 209 -13.00 42.78 6.22
N GLY A 210 -11.70 43.07 6.14
CA GLY A 210 -10.66 42.14 5.70
C GLY A 210 -10.15 41.11 6.71
N GLY A 211 -9.34 40.20 6.16
CA GLY A 211 -8.53 39.22 6.88
C GLY A 211 -7.66 38.48 5.85
N ASN A 212 -6.43 38.95 5.71
CA ASN A 212 -5.43 38.53 4.73
C ASN A 212 -4.88 37.13 5.06
N GLU A 213 -4.96 36.16 4.14
CA GLU A 213 -4.04 35.01 4.15
C GLU A 213 -3.87 34.46 2.73
N SER A 214 -2.61 34.47 2.30
CA SER A 214 -2.07 34.19 0.98
C SER A 214 -2.03 32.68 0.68
N GLY A 215 -2.57 32.28 -0.47
CA GLY A 215 -2.41 30.95 -1.05
C GLY A 215 -2.52 31.02 -2.58
N ASN A 216 -1.49 30.52 -3.26
CA ASN A 216 -1.27 30.60 -4.71
C ASN A 216 -2.46 30.13 -5.56
N ASP A 217 -2.67 30.88 -6.64
CA ASP A 217 -3.50 30.55 -7.79
C ASP A 217 -3.06 29.24 -8.46
N ASP A 218 -4.00 28.32 -8.68
CA ASP A 218 -3.89 27.31 -9.74
C ASP A 218 -5.16 27.35 -10.60
N ASN A 219 -4.92 27.50 -11.90
CA ASN A 219 -5.85 27.96 -12.92
C ASN A 219 -7.12 27.12 -13.08
N ASP A 220 -8.25 27.83 -13.10
CA ASP A 220 -9.56 27.39 -13.54
C ASP A 220 -9.51 26.95 -15.02
N SER A 221 -9.58 25.65 -15.27
CA SER A 221 -9.73 25.08 -16.62
C SER A 221 -11.09 24.42 -16.71
N SER A 222 -12.03 25.13 -17.33
CA SER A 222 -13.37 24.66 -17.66
C SER A 222 -13.29 23.49 -18.64
N ALA A 223 -13.47 22.26 -18.14
CA ALA A 223 -13.62 21.08 -18.98
C ALA A 223 -15.06 21.02 -19.52
N THR A 224 -15.25 21.52 -20.74
CA THR A 224 -16.49 21.29 -21.50
C THR A 224 -16.50 19.84 -21.96
N ILE A 225 -17.39 19.02 -21.41
CA ILE A 225 -17.58 17.64 -21.84
C ILE A 225 -18.43 17.67 -23.12
N VAL A 226 -17.80 17.58 -24.28
CA VAL A 226 -18.49 17.36 -25.54
C VAL A 226 -18.86 15.87 -25.61
N ALA A 227 -20.14 15.58 -25.48
CA ALA A 227 -20.70 14.26 -25.76
C ALA A 227 -20.42 13.89 -27.22
N MET A 228 -19.60 12.86 -27.47
CA MET A 228 -19.52 12.23 -28.79
C MET A 228 -20.52 11.07 -28.82
N SER A 229 -21.53 11.23 -29.66
CA SER A 229 -22.62 10.28 -29.82
C SER A 229 -22.13 8.96 -30.40
N SER A 230 -22.78 7.90 -29.95
CA SER A 230 -22.69 6.53 -30.42
C SER A 230 -22.98 6.42 -31.92
N GLY A 231 -22.09 5.75 -32.66
CA GLY A 231 -22.40 5.18 -33.97
C GLY A 231 -21.24 5.20 -34.97
N MET A 232 -20.55 4.08 -35.12
CA MET A 232 -20.41 3.31 -36.39
C MET A 232 -19.27 2.30 -36.26
N TRP A 233 -19.64 1.04 -36.48
CA TRP A 233 -18.73 -0.06 -36.74
C TRP A 233 -17.90 0.22 -37.99
N PHE A 234 -16.58 0.18 -37.88
CA PHE A 234 -15.71 -0.19 -39.00
C PHE A 234 -14.51 -0.99 -38.49
N LEU A 235 -14.50 -2.26 -38.88
CA LEU A 235 -13.33 -3.13 -38.83
C LEU A 235 -12.22 -2.53 -39.70
N ILE A 236 -11.06 -2.25 -39.11
CA ILE A 236 -9.80 -2.19 -39.84
C ILE A 236 -8.78 -3.02 -39.05
N ALA A 237 -8.47 -4.19 -39.59
CA ALA A 237 -7.34 -5.00 -39.20
C ALA A 237 -6.05 -4.34 -39.72
N VAL A 238 -5.02 -4.21 -38.86
CA VAL A 238 -3.63 -4.03 -39.32
C VAL A 238 -2.68 -4.92 -38.50
N THR A 239 -1.98 -5.72 -39.28
CA THR A 239 -0.96 -6.76 -39.10
C THR A 239 0.20 -6.45 -38.15
N VAL A 240 0.60 -7.48 -37.39
CA VAL A 240 1.89 -7.57 -36.66
C VAL A 240 2.98 -8.06 -37.63
N MET A 241 4.10 -7.34 -37.71
CA MET A 241 5.33 -7.84 -38.34
C MET A 241 6.42 -8.02 -37.28
N ALA A 242 6.88 -9.25 -37.12
CA ALA A 242 8.08 -9.62 -36.38
C ALA A 242 9.23 -9.85 -37.36
N THR A 243 10.43 -9.36 -37.03
CA THR A 243 11.67 -9.75 -37.73
C THR A 243 12.69 -10.21 -36.70
N THR A 244 13.08 -11.49 -36.80
CA THR A 244 14.26 -12.05 -36.16
C THR A 244 15.49 -11.74 -37.02
N GLY A 245 16.45 -11.01 -36.46
CA GLY A 245 17.79 -10.87 -37.04
C GLY A 245 18.67 -12.02 -36.58
N VAL A 246 19.29 -12.68 -37.56
CA VAL A 246 20.23 -13.81 -37.45
C VAL A 246 21.50 -13.41 -36.69
#